data_AF-B3H0D6-F1
#
_entry.id   AF-B3H0D6-F1
#
_cell.length_a   1.000
_cell.length_b   1.000
_cell.length_c   1.000
_cell.angle_alpha   90.00
_cell.angle_beta   90.00
_cell.angle_gamma   90.00
#
_symmetry.space_group_name_H-M   'P 1'
#
loop_
_entity.id
_entity.type
_entity.pdbx_description
1 polymer ?
#
loop_
_entity_poly.entity_id
_entity_poly.type
_entity_poly.pdbx_seq_one_letter_code
_entity_poly.pdbx_strand_id
1 'polypeptide(L)'
;MSKTLLDIAKELKNNDKKVQLIYAFNGTGKTRLSKIFKELIVPKNKNDDSESELARHKILYYNAFTEDLFYWDNDLAGDKEPKLKIQPNTFTDWVLREQAQDQNIISYFQHYTNEKLTPKFSENFDKVTFSFSRGNDEIEENIKISKGEESNFVWSIFYSLIDEVIQIRNQKENRQMSNFDAIEYIFIDDPVSSLDENHLIELAVDLAKLIKSSDFKFNKIKFIVTTHNSIFYNILYRGLGLNEGMLLEKKQDGLFELHTKKGDSNTSFNYHIYLKHTLENAISNNAIEKYHFTLLRNLYEKTASFLGYKEWSSLLPDDSRNAYYSRIINFSSHSSLAGETSVYLTDAEKNIVVFLLNDLTTRYNFFKSTE
;
A
#
# COMPACT_ATOMS: atom_id res chain seq x y z
N MET A 1 22.26 -1.18 11.40
CA MET A 1 22.15 -2.29 12.36
C MET A 1 20.93 -3.08 11.94
N SER A 2 21.14 -4.30 11.46
CA SER A 2 20.08 -5.17 10.98
C SER A 2 19.19 -5.64 12.15
N LYS A 3 17.87 -5.53 11.95
CA LYS A 3 16.82 -5.74 12.96
C LYS A 3 15.85 -6.83 12.51
N THR A 4 15.17 -7.50 13.44
CA THR A 4 14.02 -8.35 13.07
C THR A 4 12.76 -7.49 12.85
N LEU A 5 11.74 -8.00 12.16
CA LEU A 5 10.44 -7.29 12.06
C LEU A 5 9.81 -7.02 13.42
N LEU A 6 10.09 -7.86 14.43
CA LEU A 6 9.63 -7.65 15.79
C LEU A 6 10.31 -6.42 16.40
N ASP A 7 11.61 -6.24 16.16
CA ASP A 7 12.34 -5.06 16.63
C ASP A 7 11.85 -3.79 15.92
N ILE A 8 11.57 -3.87 14.61
CA ILE A 8 10.92 -2.78 13.87
C ILE A 8 9.54 -2.46 14.47
N ALA A 9 8.71 -3.46 14.74
CA ALA A 9 7.39 -3.24 15.34
C ALA A 9 7.47 -2.60 16.74
N LYS A 10 8.46 -2.98 17.56
CA LYS A 10 8.73 -2.34 18.86
C LYS A 10 9.15 -0.89 18.69
N GLU A 11 10.00 -0.59 17.72
CA GLU A 11 10.43 0.77 17.40
C GLU A 11 9.24 1.64 16.95
N LEU A 12 8.35 1.11 16.10
CA LEU A 12 7.13 1.80 15.71
C LEU A 12 6.19 2.06 16.89
N LYS A 13 6.07 1.10 17.83
CA LYS A 13 5.23 1.25 19.03
C LYS A 13 5.78 2.30 19.99
N ASN A 14 7.10 2.35 20.17
CA ASN A 14 7.78 3.27 21.07
C ASN A 14 7.91 4.70 20.48
N ASN A 15 7.45 4.92 19.26
CA ASN A 15 7.44 6.23 18.63
C ASN A 15 6.19 7.03 19.03
N ASP A 16 6.39 8.28 19.46
CA ASP A 16 5.30 9.15 19.94
C ASP A 16 4.70 10.05 18.86
N LYS A 17 5.13 9.92 17.61
CA LYS A 17 4.55 10.64 16.50
C LYS A 17 3.11 10.20 16.24
N LYS A 18 2.25 11.18 15.92
CA LYS A 18 0.89 10.95 15.45
C LYS A 18 0.87 10.07 14.20
N VAL A 19 1.78 10.30 13.26
CA VAL A 19 1.82 9.58 11.98
C VAL A 19 3.21 9.06 11.71
N GLN A 20 3.27 7.79 11.31
CA GLN A 20 4.48 7.10 10.86
C GLN A 20 4.22 6.59 9.45
N LEU A 21 4.78 7.28 8.45
CA LEU A 21 4.66 6.93 7.04
C LEU A 21 5.90 6.15 6.59
N ILE A 22 5.69 4.94 6.08
CA ILE A 22 6.74 3.98 5.77
C ILE A 22 6.62 3.56 4.31
N TYR A 23 7.65 3.83 3.53
CA TYR A 23 7.81 3.24 2.20
C TYR A 23 8.49 1.88 2.32
N ALA A 24 7.99 0.86 1.63
CA ALA A 24 8.70 -0.41 1.45
C ALA A 24 8.32 -1.08 0.13
N PHE A 25 9.31 -1.66 -0.54
CA PHE A 25 9.12 -2.38 -1.80
C PHE A 25 8.16 -3.57 -1.66
N ASN A 26 7.68 -4.05 -2.81
CA ASN A 26 6.94 -5.30 -2.86
C ASN A 26 7.84 -6.46 -2.41
N GLY A 27 7.27 -7.38 -1.63
CA GLY A 27 8.01 -8.50 -1.05
C GLY A 27 8.88 -8.15 0.18
N THR A 28 8.95 -6.89 0.61
CA THR A 28 9.69 -6.48 1.83
C THR A 28 9.02 -6.95 3.12
N GLY A 29 7.76 -7.41 3.10
CA GLY A 29 7.10 -7.98 4.27
C GLY A 29 6.27 -7.00 5.10
N LYS A 30 5.75 -5.94 4.48
CA LYS A 30 4.84 -4.95 5.12
C LYS A 30 3.63 -5.60 5.78
N THR A 31 2.98 -6.56 5.11
CA THR A 31 1.86 -7.33 5.66
C THR A 31 2.24 -8.21 6.85
N ARG A 32 3.49 -8.70 6.88
CA ARG A 32 4.00 -9.43 8.04
C ARG A 32 4.30 -8.47 9.21
N LEU A 33 4.81 -7.27 8.91
CA LEU A 33 5.01 -6.22 9.90
C LEU A 33 3.69 -5.77 10.55
N SER A 34 2.63 -5.55 9.75
CA SER A 34 1.31 -5.17 10.28
C SER A 34 0.73 -6.23 11.21
N LYS A 35 0.89 -7.52 10.87
CA LYS A 35 0.49 -8.64 11.73
C LYS A 35 1.29 -8.70 13.03
N ILE A 36 2.62 -8.60 12.95
CA ILE A 36 3.49 -8.61 14.15
C ILE A 36 3.15 -7.42 15.05
N PHE A 37 2.89 -6.25 14.48
CA PHE A 37 2.49 -5.07 15.22
C PHE A 37 1.15 -5.29 15.95
N LYS A 38 0.14 -5.85 15.26
CA LYS A 38 -1.14 -6.24 15.88
C LYS A 38 -0.92 -7.17 17.09
N GLU A 39 -0.13 -8.22 16.95
CA GLU A 39 0.18 -9.17 18.02
C GLU A 39 0.95 -8.53 19.19
N LEU A 40 1.68 -7.44 18.95
CA LEU A 40 2.42 -6.66 19.97
C LEU A 40 1.54 -5.71 20.80
N ILE A 41 0.41 -5.27 20.22
CA ILE A 41 -0.59 -4.44 20.90
C ILE A 41 -1.58 -5.33 21.64
N VAL A 42 -1.96 -6.45 21.02
CA VAL A 42 -2.93 -7.40 21.55
C VAL A 42 -2.32 -8.81 21.49
N PRO A 43 -1.58 -9.24 22.54
CA PRO A 43 -1.05 -10.59 22.63
C PRO A 43 -2.19 -11.61 22.64
N LYS A 44 -2.06 -12.71 21.90
CA LYS A 44 -2.98 -13.84 22.00
C LYS A 44 -2.73 -14.58 23.31
N ASN A 45 -3.62 -14.46 24.27
CA ASN A 45 -3.68 -15.38 25.40
C ASN A 45 -4.46 -16.62 24.95
N LYS A 46 -4.06 -17.79 25.41
CA LYS A 46 -4.50 -19.09 24.85
C LYS A 46 -5.79 -19.63 25.45
N ASN A 47 -6.40 -18.98 26.44
CA ASN A 47 -7.36 -19.63 27.34
C ASN A 47 -8.67 -18.87 27.62
N ASP A 48 -9.05 -17.85 26.85
CA ASP A 48 -10.33 -17.19 27.08
C ASP A 48 -11.07 -16.85 25.78
N ASP A 49 -12.18 -17.54 25.53
CA ASP A 49 -13.15 -17.20 24.47
C ASP A 49 -13.81 -15.83 24.71
N SER A 50 -13.55 -15.20 25.87
CA SER A 50 -13.97 -13.85 26.24
C SER A 50 -12.97 -12.74 25.82
N GLU A 51 -11.76 -13.08 25.34
CA GLU A 51 -10.76 -12.09 24.89
C GLU A 51 -11.08 -11.47 23.53
N SER A 52 -12.01 -12.05 22.78
CA SER A 52 -12.46 -11.54 21.50
C SER A 52 -13.01 -10.12 21.59
N GLU A 53 -13.64 -9.73 22.70
CA GLU A 53 -14.22 -8.39 22.86
C GLU A 53 -13.19 -7.33 23.27
N LEU A 54 -12.26 -7.59 24.19
CA LEU A 54 -11.26 -6.60 24.62
C LEU A 54 -10.13 -6.39 23.58
N ALA A 55 -9.80 -7.44 22.80
CA ALA A 55 -8.86 -7.39 21.69
C ALA A 55 -9.30 -6.47 20.53
N ARG A 56 -10.61 -6.24 20.37
CA ARG A 56 -11.21 -5.43 19.29
C ARG A 56 -10.82 -3.97 19.34
N HIS A 57 -10.42 -3.45 20.50
CA HIS A 57 -10.52 -2.02 20.71
C HIS A 57 -9.20 -1.26 20.62
N LYS A 58 -8.02 -1.88 20.65
CA LYS A 58 -6.76 -1.09 20.69
C LYS A 58 -6.16 -0.74 19.34
N ILE A 59 -6.44 -1.55 18.30
CA ILE A 59 -5.85 -1.35 16.98
C ILE A 59 -6.85 -1.69 15.87
N LEU A 60 -7.03 -0.77 14.94
CA LEU A 60 -7.64 -1.04 13.63
C LEU A 60 -6.53 -1.32 12.62
N TYR A 61 -6.68 -2.33 11.78
CA TYR A 61 -5.70 -2.61 10.74
C TYR A 61 -6.36 -2.97 9.39
N TYR A 62 -5.82 -2.37 8.33
CA TYR A 62 -6.11 -2.72 6.94
C TYR A 62 -4.88 -3.38 6.34
N ASN A 63 -5.06 -4.58 5.79
CA ASN A 63 -4.05 -5.30 5.01
C ASN A 63 -4.74 -6.38 4.16
N ALA A 64 -3.96 -7.17 3.43
CA ALA A 64 -4.48 -8.28 2.61
C ALA A 64 -5.38 -9.27 3.37
N PHE A 65 -5.19 -9.50 4.67
CA PHE A 65 -6.07 -10.39 5.45
C PHE A 65 -7.46 -9.77 5.68
N THR A 66 -7.57 -8.44 5.69
CA THR A 66 -8.86 -7.74 5.75
C THR A 66 -9.59 -7.86 4.41
N GLU A 67 -8.87 -7.84 3.28
CA GLU A 67 -9.43 -8.12 1.96
C GLU A 67 -9.92 -9.56 1.82
N ASP A 68 -9.18 -10.53 2.37
CA ASP A 68 -9.56 -11.96 2.36
C ASP A 68 -10.84 -12.28 3.14
N LEU A 69 -11.38 -11.33 3.93
CA LEU A 69 -12.71 -11.45 4.55
C LEU A 69 -13.83 -11.48 3.50
N PHE A 70 -13.56 -10.98 2.29
CA PHE A 70 -14.49 -10.87 1.19
C PHE A 70 -14.11 -11.89 0.12
N TYR A 71 -15.09 -12.67 -0.34
CA TYR A 71 -14.83 -13.68 -1.36
C TYR A 71 -16.05 -13.86 -2.27
N TRP A 72 -15.78 -14.07 -3.56
CA TRP A 72 -16.85 -14.26 -4.53
C TRP A 72 -17.43 -15.67 -4.45
N ASP A 73 -18.75 -15.73 -4.34
CA ASP A 73 -19.54 -16.91 -4.67
C ASP A 73 -20.07 -16.73 -6.10
N ASN A 74 -19.36 -17.31 -7.07
CA ASN A 74 -19.69 -17.21 -8.49
C ASN A 74 -20.60 -18.34 -8.99
N ASP A 75 -21.04 -19.25 -8.11
CA ASP A 75 -21.83 -20.47 -8.39
C ASP A 75 -21.81 -20.94 -9.87
N LEU A 76 -20.62 -21.34 -10.33
CA LEU A 76 -20.35 -21.69 -11.74
C LEU A 76 -21.16 -22.89 -12.24
N ALA A 77 -21.73 -23.68 -11.33
CA ALA A 77 -22.49 -24.88 -11.65
C ALA A 77 -24.01 -24.63 -11.72
N GLY A 78 -24.50 -23.59 -11.04
CA GLY A 78 -25.93 -23.32 -10.89
C GLY A 78 -26.47 -22.15 -11.70
N ASP A 79 -25.62 -21.48 -12.50
CA ASP A 79 -25.96 -20.24 -13.23
C ASP A 79 -26.56 -19.15 -12.31
N LYS A 80 -26.13 -19.13 -11.04
CA LYS A 80 -26.62 -18.14 -10.08
C LYS A 80 -25.85 -16.84 -10.21
N GLU A 81 -26.57 -15.76 -9.94
CA GLU A 81 -26.07 -14.40 -9.91
C GLU A 81 -24.84 -14.24 -8.99
N PRO A 82 -23.76 -13.59 -9.47
CA PRO A 82 -22.53 -13.43 -8.72
C PRO A 82 -22.75 -12.54 -7.50
N LYS A 83 -22.22 -12.98 -6.35
CA LYS A 83 -22.31 -12.24 -5.09
C LYS A 83 -21.01 -12.30 -4.30
N LEU A 84 -20.69 -11.21 -3.63
CA LEU A 84 -19.55 -11.12 -2.73
C LEU A 84 -20.01 -11.51 -1.32
N LYS A 85 -19.46 -12.59 -0.78
CA LYS A 85 -19.74 -13.02 0.60
C LYS A 85 -18.76 -12.38 1.56
N ILE A 86 -19.26 -12.09 2.75
CA ILE A 86 -18.48 -11.56 3.88
C ILE A 86 -18.34 -12.69 4.89
N GLN A 87 -17.09 -13.05 5.24
CA GLN A 87 -16.84 -14.00 6.32
C GLN A 87 -17.28 -13.39 7.65
N PRO A 88 -17.92 -14.14 8.56
CA PRO A 88 -18.28 -13.63 9.88
C PRO A 88 -17.04 -13.09 10.61
N ASN A 89 -17.06 -11.80 10.92
CA ASN A 89 -15.96 -11.14 11.59
C ASN A 89 -16.47 -9.91 12.35
N THR A 90 -15.77 -9.59 13.43
CA THR A 90 -16.15 -8.49 14.32
C THR A 90 -16.01 -7.12 13.67
N PHE A 91 -15.14 -6.98 12.67
CA PHE A 91 -14.88 -5.71 12.01
C PHE A 91 -16.06 -5.26 11.13
N THR A 92 -16.57 -6.14 10.27
CA THR A 92 -17.74 -5.81 9.43
C THR A 92 -19.02 -5.73 10.24
N ASP A 93 -19.16 -6.55 11.29
CA ASP A 93 -20.31 -6.45 12.20
C ASP A 93 -20.35 -5.08 12.90
N TRP A 94 -19.20 -4.59 13.36
CA TRP A 94 -19.12 -3.27 13.99
C TRP A 94 -19.52 -2.15 13.02
N VAL A 95 -18.95 -2.15 11.82
CA VAL A 95 -19.20 -1.11 10.80
C VAL A 95 -20.65 -1.13 10.30
N LEU A 96 -21.15 -2.31 9.95
CA LEU A 96 -22.43 -2.44 9.24
C LEU A 96 -23.61 -2.56 10.21
N ARG A 97 -23.51 -3.39 11.25
CA ARG A 97 -24.65 -3.66 12.15
C ARG A 97 -24.76 -2.66 13.28
N GLU A 98 -23.63 -2.32 13.91
CA GLU A 98 -23.64 -1.44 15.08
C GLU A 98 -23.61 0.04 14.70
N GLN A 99 -22.84 0.42 13.67
CA GLN A 99 -22.68 1.81 13.24
C GLN A 99 -23.52 2.20 12.01
N ALA A 100 -24.24 1.25 11.39
CA ALA A 100 -25.11 1.49 10.24
C ALA A 100 -24.45 2.33 9.12
N GLN A 101 -23.20 2.01 8.78
CA GLN A 101 -22.38 2.78 7.84
C GLN A 101 -22.62 2.43 6.37
N ASP A 102 -23.59 1.58 6.03
CA ASP A 102 -23.81 1.06 4.68
C ASP A 102 -23.95 2.17 3.62
N GLN A 103 -24.65 3.25 3.93
CA GLN A 103 -24.81 4.39 3.01
C GLN A 103 -23.50 5.17 2.78
N ASN A 104 -22.71 5.38 3.83
CA ASN A 104 -21.41 6.04 3.72
C ASN A 104 -20.45 5.18 2.90
N ILE A 105 -20.47 3.86 3.10
CA ILE A 105 -19.66 2.91 2.33
C ILE A 105 -20.02 2.97 0.84
N ILE A 106 -21.32 2.98 0.50
CA ILE A 106 -21.78 3.16 -0.89
C ILE A 106 -21.22 4.45 -1.47
N SER A 107 -21.34 5.57 -0.74
CA SER A 107 -20.87 6.88 -1.19
C SER A 107 -19.35 6.92 -1.42
N TYR A 108 -18.54 6.41 -0.48
CA TYR A 108 -17.09 6.34 -0.64
C TYR A 108 -16.67 5.41 -1.77
N PHE A 109 -17.36 4.28 -1.92
CA PHE A 109 -17.06 3.33 -2.99
C PHE A 109 -17.32 3.94 -4.38
N GLN A 110 -18.48 4.58 -4.55
CA GLN A 110 -18.82 5.31 -5.77
C GLN A 110 -17.84 6.43 -6.06
N HIS A 111 -17.39 7.14 -5.02
CA HIS A 111 -16.40 8.20 -5.14
C HIS A 111 -15.06 7.70 -5.69
N TYR A 112 -14.57 6.55 -5.23
CA TYR A 112 -13.29 5.98 -5.67
C TYR A 112 -13.38 5.08 -6.92
N THR A 113 -14.57 4.88 -7.48
CA THR A 113 -14.76 3.99 -8.64
C THR A 113 -15.65 4.62 -9.71
N ASN A 114 -16.96 4.51 -9.57
CA ASN A 114 -17.94 5.00 -10.52
C ASN A 114 -19.26 5.28 -9.80
N GLU A 115 -19.78 6.50 -9.95
CA GLU A 115 -21.07 6.93 -9.38
C GLU A 115 -22.26 6.05 -9.78
N LYS A 116 -22.14 5.33 -10.90
CA LYS A 116 -23.19 4.43 -11.42
C LYS A 116 -23.15 3.03 -10.83
N LEU A 117 -22.07 2.67 -10.13
CA LEU A 117 -21.86 1.35 -9.57
C LEU A 117 -22.27 1.33 -8.09
N THR A 118 -23.31 0.58 -7.76
CA THR A 118 -23.93 0.61 -6.43
C THR A 118 -23.85 -0.76 -5.75
N PRO A 119 -23.19 -0.89 -4.59
CA PRO A 119 -23.26 -2.08 -3.76
C PRO A 119 -24.59 -2.15 -3.02
N LYS A 120 -25.14 -3.35 -2.91
CA LYS A 120 -26.38 -3.67 -2.20
C LYS A 120 -26.11 -4.73 -1.15
N PHE A 121 -26.22 -4.34 0.11
CA PHE A 121 -26.07 -5.25 1.22
C PHE A 121 -27.33 -6.10 1.42
N SER A 122 -27.15 -7.39 1.72
CA SER A 122 -28.23 -8.23 2.24
C SER A 122 -28.70 -7.75 3.62
N GLU A 123 -29.93 -8.05 4.01
CA GLU A 123 -30.48 -7.70 5.35
C GLU A 123 -29.59 -8.14 6.51
N ASN A 124 -28.91 -9.28 6.39
CA ASN A 124 -28.03 -9.83 7.42
C ASN A 124 -26.57 -9.40 7.28
N PHE A 125 -26.24 -8.50 6.33
CA PHE A 125 -24.87 -8.05 6.03
C PHE A 125 -23.86 -9.18 5.81
N ASP A 126 -24.29 -10.32 5.28
CA ASP A 126 -23.43 -11.47 4.99
C ASP A 126 -23.05 -11.57 3.49
N LYS A 127 -23.76 -10.81 2.65
CA LYS A 127 -23.60 -10.79 1.20
C LYS A 127 -23.75 -9.37 0.66
N VAL A 128 -23.05 -9.11 -0.43
CA VAL A 128 -23.14 -7.88 -1.22
C VAL A 128 -23.30 -8.25 -2.68
N THR A 129 -24.31 -7.66 -3.33
CA THR A 129 -24.45 -7.67 -4.79
C THR A 129 -24.18 -6.28 -5.34
N PHE A 130 -23.90 -6.17 -6.63
CA PHE A 130 -23.60 -4.89 -7.26
C PHE A 130 -24.55 -4.65 -8.42
N SER A 131 -24.98 -3.41 -8.59
CA SER A 131 -25.81 -2.98 -9.71
C SER A 131 -25.16 -1.83 -10.46
N PHE A 132 -25.39 -1.73 -11.76
CA PHE A 132 -24.89 -0.65 -12.60
C PHE A 132 -26.02 0.11 -13.29
N SER A 133 -26.11 1.41 -13.01
CA SER A 133 -27.12 2.29 -13.61
C SER A 133 -26.63 2.86 -14.95
N ARG A 134 -27.34 2.55 -16.04
CA ARG A 134 -27.06 3.12 -17.36
C ARG A 134 -27.74 4.49 -17.50
N GLY A 135 -27.28 5.31 -18.45
CA GLY A 135 -27.81 6.67 -18.66
C GLY A 135 -29.27 6.76 -19.15
N ASN A 136 -29.94 5.61 -19.31
CA ASN A 136 -31.32 5.49 -19.78
C ASN A 136 -32.26 4.97 -18.66
N ASP A 137 -31.87 5.10 -17.39
CA ASP A 137 -32.57 4.56 -16.21
C ASP A 137 -32.69 3.02 -16.16
N GLU A 138 -32.02 2.30 -17.08
CA GLU A 138 -31.86 0.85 -16.99
C GLU A 138 -30.83 0.50 -15.92
N ILE A 139 -31.22 -0.38 -14.99
CA ILE A 139 -30.35 -0.90 -13.93
C ILE A 139 -29.99 -2.34 -14.28
N GLU A 140 -28.71 -2.59 -14.49
CA GLU A 140 -28.17 -3.94 -14.61
C GLU A 140 -27.86 -4.47 -13.21
N GLU A 141 -28.64 -5.45 -12.77
CA GLU A 141 -28.52 -6.05 -11.43
C GLU A 141 -27.49 -7.17 -11.40
N ASN A 142 -26.93 -7.42 -10.22
CA ASN A 142 -26.06 -8.55 -9.90
C ASN A 142 -24.85 -8.72 -10.83
N ILE A 143 -24.14 -7.61 -11.07
CA ILE A 143 -22.92 -7.63 -11.87
C ILE A 143 -21.71 -8.04 -11.05
N LYS A 144 -20.72 -8.63 -11.73
CA LYS A 144 -19.40 -8.89 -11.17
C LYS A 144 -18.49 -7.69 -11.42
N ILE A 145 -17.90 -7.15 -10.36
CA ILE A 145 -16.94 -6.05 -10.45
C ILE A 145 -15.50 -6.57 -10.62
N SER A 146 -14.63 -5.69 -11.11
CA SER A 146 -13.21 -5.96 -11.28
C SER A 146 -12.48 -6.13 -9.94
N LYS A 147 -11.27 -6.68 -9.97
CA LYS A 147 -10.43 -6.82 -8.77
C LYS A 147 -10.02 -5.48 -8.15
N GLY A 148 -9.85 -4.45 -8.97
CA GLY A 148 -9.59 -3.08 -8.50
C GLY A 148 -10.79 -2.51 -7.76
N GLU A 149 -11.99 -2.63 -8.33
CA GLU A 149 -13.24 -2.20 -7.69
C GLU A 149 -13.49 -3.00 -6.40
N GLU A 150 -13.23 -4.32 -6.39
CA GLU A 150 -13.35 -5.14 -5.18
C GLU A 150 -12.45 -4.62 -4.04
N SER A 151 -11.17 -4.32 -4.31
CA SER A 151 -10.27 -3.75 -3.32
C SER A 151 -10.73 -2.36 -2.85
N ASN A 152 -11.25 -1.52 -3.76
CA ASN A 152 -11.85 -0.23 -3.37
C ASN A 152 -13.08 -0.40 -2.49
N PHE A 153 -13.93 -1.37 -2.77
CA PHE A 153 -15.10 -1.65 -1.94
C PHE A 153 -14.69 -2.02 -0.52
N VAL A 154 -13.71 -2.90 -0.36
CA VAL A 154 -13.18 -3.27 0.96
C VAL A 154 -12.51 -2.06 1.64
N TRP A 155 -11.76 -1.26 0.89
CA TRP A 155 -11.20 -0.01 1.38
C TRP A 155 -12.29 0.95 1.86
N SER A 156 -13.38 1.14 1.14
CA SER A 156 -14.50 2.01 1.53
C SER A 156 -15.17 1.57 2.84
N ILE A 157 -15.27 0.26 3.09
CA ILE A 157 -15.72 -0.26 4.39
C ILE A 157 -14.78 0.17 5.50
N PHE A 158 -13.47 0.00 5.29
CA PHE A 158 -12.46 0.37 6.29
C PHE A 158 -12.35 1.89 6.48
N TYR A 159 -12.41 2.66 5.40
CA TYR A 159 -12.39 4.11 5.41
C TYR A 159 -13.57 4.67 6.21
N SER A 160 -14.78 4.15 5.98
CA SER A 160 -15.97 4.54 6.73
C SER A 160 -15.80 4.29 8.23
N LEU A 161 -15.16 3.18 8.62
CA LEU A 161 -14.85 2.92 10.03
C LEU A 161 -13.87 3.96 10.60
N ILE A 162 -12.78 4.25 9.88
CA ILE A 162 -11.81 5.24 10.36
C ILE A 162 -12.47 6.61 10.52
N ASP A 163 -13.31 7.00 9.56
CA ASP A 163 -14.03 8.27 9.63
C ASP A 163 -14.97 8.31 10.83
N GLU A 164 -15.80 7.29 11.03
CA GLU A 164 -16.68 7.20 12.20
C GLU A 164 -15.90 7.28 13.52
N VAL A 165 -14.79 6.52 13.63
CA VAL A 165 -13.89 6.56 14.80
C VAL A 165 -13.38 7.98 15.04
N ILE A 166 -12.91 8.66 14.01
CA ILE A 166 -12.35 10.01 14.14
C ILE A 166 -13.45 11.01 14.50
N GLN A 167 -14.61 10.95 13.84
CA GLN A 167 -15.74 11.82 14.09
C GLN A 167 -16.20 11.71 15.55
N ILE A 168 -16.44 10.49 16.04
CA ILE A 168 -16.83 10.25 17.44
C ILE A 168 -15.72 10.74 18.39
N ARG A 169 -14.45 10.42 18.13
CA ARG A 169 -13.35 10.77 19.04
C ARG A 169 -12.94 12.23 19.03
N ASN A 170 -13.37 12.99 18.04
CA ASN A 170 -13.20 14.44 17.99
C ASN A 170 -14.27 15.22 18.77
N GLN A 171 -15.40 14.59 19.13
CA GLN A 171 -16.45 15.24 19.92
C GLN A 171 -15.98 15.53 21.35
N LYS A 172 -16.02 16.80 21.77
CA LYS A 172 -15.49 17.27 23.07
C LYS A 172 -16.53 17.31 24.19
N GLU A 173 -17.80 17.51 23.87
CA GLU A 173 -18.90 17.70 24.84
C GLU A 173 -19.97 16.63 24.64
N ASN A 174 -20.54 16.12 25.74
CA ASN A 174 -21.58 15.08 25.76
C ASN A 174 -21.25 13.78 24.99
N ARG A 175 -19.96 13.50 24.79
CA ARG A 175 -19.52 12.26 24.17
C ARG A 175 -19.79 11.08 25.10
N GLN A 176 -20.70 10.20 24.69
CA GLN A 176 -20.89 8.92 25.38
C GLN A 176 -19.61 8.10 25.28
N MET A 177 -19.24 7.42 26.37
CA MET A 177 -18.14 6.45 26.31
C MET A 177 -18.46 5.42 25.24
N SER A 178 -17.56 5.31 24.27
CA SER A 178 -17.74 4.42 23.13
C SER A 178 -16.66 3.36 23.13
N ASN A 179 -16.95 2.23 22.52
CA ASN A 179 -15.98 1.17 22.28
C ASN A 179 -14.74 1.69 21.51
N PHE A 180 -14.88 2.76 20.72
CA PHE A 180 -13.78 3.41 19.99
C PHE A 180 -12.71 4.04 20.90
N ASP A 181 -13.02 4.27 22.17
CA ASP A 181 -12.14 4.99 23.11
C ASP A 181 -10.86 4.24 23.43
N ALA A 182 -10.92 2.92 23.34
CA ALA A 182 -9.75 2.09 23.54
C ALA A 182 -8.81 2.09 22.33
N ILE A 183 -9.18 2.68 21.17
CA ILE A 183 -8.35 2.67 19.95
C ILE A 183 -7.13 3.55 20.16
N GLU A 184 -5.96 2.92 20.13
CA GLU A 184 -4.66 3.59 20.25
C GLU A 184 -4.00 3.71 18.87
N TYR A 185 -4.19 2.72 17.98
CA TYR A 185 -3.50 2.63 16.70
C TYR A 185 -4.44 2.38 15.52
N ILE A 186 -4.12 2.98 14.37
CA ILE A 186 -4.68 2.63 13.07
C ILE A 186 -3.52 2.29 12.14
N PHE A 187 -3.45 1.04 11.68
CA PHE A 187 -2.41 0.54 10.79
C PHE A 187 -2.99 0.32 9.39
N ILE A 188 -2.41 0.97 8.38
CA ILE A 188 -2.88 0.87 6.99
C ILE A 188 -1.73 0.33 6.15
N ASP A 189 -1.87 -0.89 5.63
CA ASP A 189 -0.90 -1.52 4.75
C ASP A 189 -1.42 -1.60 3.32
N ASP A 190 -0.79 -0.85 2.41
CA ASP A 190 -1.10 -0.80 0.98
C ASP A 190 -2.61 -0.73 0.71
N PRO A 191 -3.26 0.40 1.03
CA PRO A 191 -4.73 0.48 1.08
C PRO A 191 -5.41 0.12 -0.23
N VAL A 192 -4.76 0.33 -1.37
CA VAL A 192 -5.20 -0.24 -2.65
C VAL A 192 -3.99 -0.50 -3.57
N SER A 193 -3.90 -1.69 -4.15
CA SER A 193 -2.79 -2.10 -5.03
C SER A 193 -3.10 -2.03 -6.54
N SER A 194 -4.36 -1.81 -6.92
CA SER A 194 -4.84 -2.02 -8.30
C SER A 194 -5.69 -0.87 -8.85
N LEU A 195 -5.48 0.35 -8.33
CA LEU A 195 -6.10 1.56 -8.84
C LEU A 195 -5.36 2.15 -10.03
N ASP A 196 -6.10 2.85 -10.89
CA ASP A 196 -5.50 3.83 -11.79
C ASP A 196 -4.89 5.00 -10.99
N GLU A 197 -3.99 5.75 -11.64
CA GLU A 197 -3.25 6.80 -10.95
C GLU A 197 -4.15 7.92 -10.40
N ASN A 198 -5.30 8.21 -11.02
CA ASN A 198 -6.18 9.30 -10.61
C ASN A 198 -6.92 8.96 -9.32
N HIS A 199 -7.58 7.81 -9.27
CA HIS A 199 -8.29 7.36 -8.06
C HIS A 199 -7.31 7.11 -6.90
N LEU A 200 -6.09 6.65 -7.19
CA LEU A 200 -5.06 6.49 -6.17
C LEU A 200 -4.63 7.85 -5.57
N ILE A 201 -4.50 8.89 -6.41
CA ILE A 201 -4.20 10.26 -5.97
C ILE A 201 -5.32 10.77 -5.05
N GLU A 202 -6.58 10.59 -5.45
CA GLU A 202 -7.75 11.02 -4.69
C GLU A 202 -7.83 10.35 -3.32
N LEU A 203 -7.69 9.01 -3.29
CA LEU A 203 -7.64 8.24 -2.06
C LEU A 203 -6.52 8.72 -1.12
N ALA A 204 -5.33 9.01 -1.66
CA ALA A 204 -4.22 9.53 -0.86
C ALA A 204 -4.53 10.91 -0.27
N VAL A 205 -5.15 11.79 -1.06
CA VAL A 205 -5.55 13.14 -0.63
C VAL A 205 -6.59 13.06 0.49
N ASP A 206 -7.61 12.22 0.33
CA ASP A 206 -8.67 12.08 1.31
C ASP A 206 -8.20 11.40 2.59
N LEU A 207 -7.38 10.35 2.48
CA LEU A 207 -6.75 9.74 3.64
C LEU A 207 -5.87 10.76 4.40
N ALA A 208 -5.14 11.62 3.71
CA ALA A 208 -4.37 12.69 4.36
C ALA A 208 -5.27 13.69 5.09
N LYS A 209 -6.40 14.10 4.49
CA LYS A 209 -7.39 14.98 5.13
C LYS A 209 -8.00 14.32 6.37
N LEU A 210 -8.37 13.04 6.26
CA LEU A 210 -8.96 12.26 7.34
C LEU A 210 -7.99 12.11 8.52
N ILE A 211 -6.74 11.72 8.25
CA ILE A 211 -5.71 11.66 9.29
C ILE A 211 -5.47 13.04 9.91
N LYS A 212 -5.53 14.13 9.13
CA LYS A 212 -5.40 15.50 9.65
C LYS A 212 -6.56 15.91 10.56
N SER A 213 -7.80 15.54 10.22
CA SER A 213 -8.98 15.89 11.02
C SER A 213 -8.96 15.24 12.41
N SER A 214 -8.25 14.12 12.59
CA SER A 214 -8.00 13.50 13.90
C SER A 214 -7.22 14.44 14.84
N ASP A 215 -7.87 15.01 15.87
CA ASP A 215 -7.20 15.88 16.84
C ASP A 215 -6.36 15.08 17.85
N PHE A 216 -5.07 14.91 17.51
CA PHE A 216 -4.11 14.15 18.30
C PHE A 216 -3.87 14.70 19.72
N LYS A 217 -4.24 15.97 20.00
CA LYS A 217 -4.16 16.48 21.37
C LYS A 217 -5.15 15.77 22.29
N PHE A 218 -6.31 15.38 21.77
CA PHE A 218 -7.40 14.75 22.52
C PHE A 218 -7.51 13.25 22.27
N ASN A 219 -7.53 12.82 21.01
CA ASN A 219 -7.79 11.42 20.68
C ASN A 219 -6.55 10.53 20.77
N LYS A 220 -5.34 11.08 20.72
CA LYS A 220 -4.07 10.33 20.84
C LYS A 220 -3.95 9.12 19.88
N ILE A 221 -4.75 9.07 18.80
CA ILE A 221 -4.68 7.99 17.81
C ILE A 221 -3.37 8.11 17.05
N LYS A 222 -2.60 7.03 17.00
CA LYS A 222 -1.38 6.92 16.21
C LYS A 222 -1.66 6.18 14.91
N PHE A 223 -1.27 6.77 13.78
CA PHE A 223 -1.42 6.21 12.45
C PHE A 223 -0.09 5.64 11.97
N ILE A 224 -0.10 4.41 11.47
CA ILE A 224 1.04 3.78 10.81
C ILE A 224 0.59 3.43 9.40
N VAL A 225 1.19 4.04 8.39
CA VAL A 225 0.84 3.80 6.99
C VAL A 225 2.04 3.23 6.27
N THR A 226 1.91 2.02 5.73
CA THR A 226 2.92 1.37 4.91
C THR A 226 2.47 1.34 3.46
N THR A 227 3.36 1.69 2.53
CA THR A 227 3.06 1.56 1.10
C THR A 227 4.27 1.21 0.24
N HIS A 228 4.04 0.53 -0.89
CA HIS A 228 5.03 0.40 -1.97
C HIS A 228 4.88 1.43 -3.09
N ASN A 229 3.75 2.16 -3.14
CA ASN A 229 3.48 3.09 -4.21
C ASN A 229 4.12 4.46 -3.89
N SER A 230 5.05 4.89 -4.73
CA SER A 230 5.79 6.14 -4.51
C SER A 230 4.91 7.39 -4.67
N ILE A 231 3.91 7.35 -5.56
CA ILE A 231 2.97 8.47 -5.75
C ILE A 231 2.13 8.62 -4.50
N PHE A 232 1.53 7.53 -4.02
CA PHE A 232 0.75 7.47 -2.79
C PHE A 232 1.55 7.99 -1.59
N TYR A 233 2.77 7.47 -1.41
CA TYR A 233 3.68 7.92 -0.37
C TYR A 233 3.95 9.43 -0.42
N ASN A 234 4.28 9.97 -1.60
CA ASN A 234 4.63 11.38 -1.75
C ASN A 234 3.44 12.31 -1.48
N ILE A 235 2.24 11.92 -1.91
CA ILE A 235 1.01 12.67 -1.65
C ILE A 235 0.70 12.66 -0.16
N LEU A 236 0.78 11.50 0.50
CA LEU A 236 0.59 11.45 1.96
C LEU A 236 1.65 12.27 2.69
N TYR A 237 2.92 12.16 2.31
CA TYR A 237 4.02 12.91 2.93
C TYR A 237 3.76 14.42 2.91
N ARG A 238 3.42 14.95 1.73
CA ARG A 238 3.06 16.37 1.55
C ARG A 238 1.73 16.71 2.22
N GLY A 239 0.72 15.90 1.96
CA GLY A 239 -0.65 16.06 2.42
C GLY A 239 -0.76 16.06 3.93
N LEU A 240 0.13 15.38 4.65
CA LEU A 240 0.23 15.37 6.10
C LEU A 240 1.21 16.43 6.65
N GLY A 241 2.03 17.05 5.80
CA GLY A 241 3.06 18.00 6.22
C GLY A 241 4.16 17.36 7.06
N LEU A 242 4.59 16.14 6.69
CA LEU A 242 5.63 15.43 7.41
C LEU A 242 7.00 16.03 7.12
N ASN A 243 7.86 16.08 8.15
CA ASN A 243 9.27 16.48 8.03
C ASN A 243 10.22 15.27 8.01
N GLU A 244 9.69 14.10 8.36
CA GLU A 244 10.43 12.85 8.41
C GLU A 244 9.55 11.72 7.89
N GLY A 245 10.12 10.90 7.01
CA GLY A 245 9.53 9.69 6.48
C GLY A 245 10.41 8.48 6.77
N MET A 246 9.89 7.28 6.58
CA MET A 246 10.64 6.06 6.85
C MET A 246 10.72 5.19 5.61
N LEU A 247 11.85 4.51 5.46
CA LEU A 247 12.06 3.51 4.44
C LEU A 247 12.40 2.19 5.11
N LEU A 248 11.58 1.18 4.88
CA LEU A 248 11.83 -0.19 5.32
C LEU A 248 12.54 -0.94 4.20
N GLU A 249 13.73 -1.44 4.51
CA GLU A 249 14.57 -2.23 3.61
C GLU A 249 14.73 -3.65 4.17
N LYS A 250 14.62 -4.66 3.30
CA LYS A 250 14.94 -6.05 3.63
C LYS A 250 16.31 -6.38 3.06
N LYS A 251 17.23 -6.79 3.93
CA LYS A 251 18.60 -7.20 3.57
C LYS A 251 18.64 -8.64 3.08
N GLN A 252 19.75 -9.02 2.44
CA GLN A 252 19.98 -10.37 1.89
C GLN A 252 19.97 -11.46 2.95
N ASP A 253 20.41 -11.14 4.18
CA ASP A 253 20.36 -12.05 5.34
C ASP A 253 18.95 -12.26 5.90
N GLY A 254 17.93 -11.59 5.32
CA GLY A 254 16.54 -11.66 5.74
C GLY A 254 16.19 -10.73 6.91
N LEU A 255 17.16 -9.96 7.43
CA LEU A 255 16.94 -8.92 8.42
C LEU A 255 16.51 -7.60 7.76
N PHE A 256 16.14 -6.63 8.58
CA PHE A 256 15.50 -5.39 8.17
C PHE A 256 16.26 -4.16 8.67
N GLU A 257 16.22 -3.09 7.89
CA GLU A 257 16.64 -1.77 8.33
C GLU A 257 15.51 -0.76 8.09
N LEU A 258 15.26 0.08 9.09
CA LEU A 258 14.31 1.19 9.00
C LEU A 258 15.09 2.49 8.97
N HIS A 259 15.17 3.10 7.79
CA HIS A 259 15.90 4.35 7.57
C HIS A 259 14.94 5.51 7.75
N THR A 260 15.22 6.41 8.69
CA THR A 260 14.53 7.71 8.75
C THR A 260 15.12 8.64 7.69
N LYS A 261 14.28 9.15 6.80
CA LYS A 261 14.63 10.16 5.81
C LYS A 261 14.03 11.49 6.23
N LYS A 262 14.85 12.55 6.26
CA LYS A 262 14.43 13.91 6.63
C LYS A 262 14.48 14.83 5.41
N GLY A 263 13.63 15.85 5.39
CA GLY A 263 13.59 16.85 4.32
C GLY A 263 12.18 17.21 3.86
N ASP A 264 12.07 17.98 2.78
CA ASP A 264 10.80 18.14 2.07
C ASP A 264 10.46 16.85 1.29
N SER A 265 9.26 16.76 0.70
CA SER A 265 8.90 15.58 -0.11
C SER A 265 9.83 15.33 -1.32
N ASN A 266 10.46 16.39 -1.84
CA ASN A 266 11.39 16.33 -2.97
C ASN A 266 12.80 15.91 -2.55
N THR A 267 13.07 15.83 -1.24
CA THR A 267 14.35 15.39 -0.67
C THR A 267 14.21 14.10 0.15
N SER A 268 13.04 13.83 0.74
CA SER A 268 12.85 12.74 1.70
C SER A 268 12.56 11.38 1.06
N PHE A 269 12.02 11.35 -0.16
CA PHE A 269 11.89 10.10 -0.91
C PHE A 269 11.97 10.33 -2.43
N ASN A 270 13.16 10.67 -2.91
CA ASN A 270 13.44 10.55 -4.34
C ASN A 270 13.60 9.07 -4.68
N TYR A 271 12.49 8.42 -5.03
CA TYR A 271 12.47 7.02 -5.47
C TYR A 271 13.59 6.72 -6.47
N HIS A 272 13.83 7.62 -7.43
CA HIS A 272 14.92 7.54 -8.40
C HIS A 272 16.33 7.61 -7.77
N ILE A 273 16.55 8.47 -6.76
CA ILE A 273 17.80 8.50 -5.99
C ILE A 273 17.97 7.21 -5.17
N TYR A 274 16.88 6.70 -4.58
CA TYR A 274 16.92 5.44 -3.86
C TYR A 274 17.25 4.26 -4.79
N LEU A 275 16.60 4.19 -5.97
CA LEU A 275 16.90 3.17 -6.98
C LEU A 275 18.38 3.22 -7.36
N LYS A 276 18.91 4.41 -7.63
CA LYS A 276 20.33 4.62 -7.92
C LYS A 276 21.21 4.13 -6.78
N HIS A 277 20.99 4.55 -5.54
CA HIS A 277 21.80 4.11 -4.40
C HIS A 277 21.72 2.61 -4.15
N THR A 278 20.54 2.01 -4.35
CA THR A 278 20.37 0.55 -4.22
C THR A 278 21.21 -0.18 -5.26
N LEU A 279 21.20 0.31 -6.50
CA LEU A 279 22.04 -0.22 -7.57
C LEU A 279 23.54 0.00 -7.29
N GLU A 280 23.94 1.19 -6.84
CA GLU A 280 25.33 1.51 -6.45
C GLU A 280 25.85 0.62 -5.32
N ASN A 281 25.02 0.39 -4.29
CA ASN A 281 25.36 -0.50 -3.17
C ASN A 281 25.49 -1.95 -3.64
N ALA A 282 24.61 -2.42 -4.52
CA ALA A 282 24.71 -3.76 -5.09
C ALA A 282 25.96 -3.94 -5.95
N ILE A 283 26.32 -2.92 -6.74
CA ILE A 283 27.56 -2.90 -7.52
C ILE A 283 28.79 -2.93 -6.60
N SER A 284 28.82 -2.08 -5.58
CA SER A 284 29.97 -1.96 -4.65
C SER A 284 30.21 -3.23 -3.85
N ASN A 285 29.15 -3.97 -3.50
CA ASN A 285 29.24 -5.23 -2.77
C ASN A 285 29.30 -6.48 -3.68
N ASN A 286 29.40 -6.30 -5.01
CA ASN A 286 29.31 -7.38 -6.00
C ASN A 286 28.09 -8.31 -5.83
N ALA A 287 26.97 -7.72 -5.38
CA ALA A 287 25.75 -8.38 -4.93
C ALA A 287 24.59 -8.19 -5.93
N ILE A 288 24.91 -8.06 -7.23
CA ILE A 288 23.90 -7.83 -8.28
C ILE A 288 23.11 -9.12 -8.54
N GLU A 289 21.80 -9.01 -8.35
CA GLU A 289 20.78 -10.05 -8.55
C GLU A 289 19.74 -9.64 -9.61
N LYS A 290 18.92 -10.59 -10.11
CA LYS A 290 17.92 -10.35 -11.16
C LYS A 290 17.00 -9.15 -10.89
N TYR A 291 16.54 -8.97 -9.65
CA TYR A 291 15.63 -7.86 -9.31
C TYR A 291 16.25 -6.48 -9.54
N HIS A 292 17.58 -6.36 -9.55
CA HIS A 292 18.26 -5.10 -9.85
C HIS A 292 18.05 -4.65 -11.29
N PHE A 293 17.78 -5.56 -12.24
CA PHE A 293 17.38 -5.18 -13.60
C PHE A 293 16.03 -4.45 -13.60
N THR A 294 15.08 -4.89 -12.75
CA THR A 294 13.80 -4.20 -12.58
C THR A 294 14.01 -2.80 -11.99
N LEU A 295 14.91 -2.65 -11.00
CA LEU A 295 15.23 -1.34 -10.43
C LEU A 295 15.89 -0.40 -11.46
N LEU A 296 16.82 -0.93 -12.26
CA LEU A 296 17.47 -0.20 -13.33
C LEU A 296 16.47 0.24 -14.39
N ARG A 297 15.56 -0.65 -14.80
CA ARG A 297 14.48 -0.31 -15.74
C ARG A 297 13.61 0.82 -15.22
N ASN A 298 13.16 0.71 -13.97
CA ASN A 298 12.34 1.75 -13.36
C ASN A 298 13.06 3.11 -13.34
N LEU A 299 14.37 3.11 -13.12
CA LEU A 299 15.18 4.32 -13.18
C LEU A 299 15.17 4.92 -14.59
N TYR A 300 15.40 4.10 -15.62
CA TYR A 300 15.32 4.51 -17.03
C TYR A 300 13.94 5.04 -17.42
N GLU A 301 12.86 4.35 -17.04
CA GLU A 301 11.48 4.76 -17.33
C GLU A 301 11.15 6.12 -16.71
N LYS A 302 11.54 6.33 -15.44
CA LYS A 302 11.32 7.61 -14.75
C LYS A 302 12.18 8.73 -15.34
N THR A 303 13.44 8.45 -15.68
CA THR A 303 14.29 9.44 -16.36
C THR A 303 13.76 9.79 -17.75
N ALA A 304 13.26 8.82 -18.51
CA ALA A 304 12.74 9.04 -19.86
C ALA A 304 11.47 9.88 -19.83
N SER A 305 10.56 9.54 -18.92
CA SER A 305 9.34 10.32 -18.65
C SER A 305 9.67 11.76 -18.25
N PHE A 306 10.65 11.97 -17.36
CA PHE A 306 11.07 13.31 -16.93
C PHE A 306 11.66 14.15 -18.07
N LEU A 307 12.44 13.52 -18.96
CA LEU A 307 13.07 14.18 -20.10
C LEU A 307 12.16 14.32 -21.33
N GLY A 308 10.94 13.78 -21.29
CA GLY A 308 9.98 13.85 -22.39
C GLY A 308 10.21 12.84 -23.52
N TYR A 309 10.95 11.74 -23.26
CA TYR A 309 11.08 10.65 -24.22
C TYR A 309 9.84 9.75 -24.20
N LYS A 310 9.42 9.28 -25.38
CA LYS A 310 8.27 8.38 -25.53
C LYS A 310 8.54 6.98 -24.98
N GLU A 311 9.78 6.51 -25.07
CA GLU A 311 10.19 5.19 -24.62
C GLU A 311 11.48 5.27 -23.79
N TRP A 312 11.59 4.42 -22.78
CA TRP A 312 12.79 4.38 -21.91
C TRP A 312 14.03 3.89 -22.65
N SER A 313 13.85 3.05 -23.66
CA SER A 313 14.89 2.53 -24.55
C SER A 313 15.62 3.64 -25.31
N SER A 314 14.97 4.79 -25.53
CA SER A 314 15.59 5.97 -26.14
C SER A 314 16.70 6.57 -25.29
N LEU A 315 16.77 6.24 -24.00
CA LEU A 315 17.88 6.61 -23.14
C LEU A 315 19.04 5.62 -23.17
N LEU A 316 18.93 4.46 -23.82
CA LEU A 316 20.06 3.53 -23.88
C LEU A 316 21.23 4.16 -24.66
N PRO A 317 22.48 3.80 -24.34
CA PRO A 317 23.62 4.32 -25.08
C PRO A 317 23.52 3.96 -26.57
N ASP A 318 23.91 4.90 -27.43
CA ASP A 318 23.98 4.75 -28.89
C ASP A 318 25.18 3.86 -29.28
N ASP A 319 25.17 2.60 -28.84
CA ASP A 319 26.11 1.57 -29.25
C ASP A 319 25.41 0.45 -30.05
N SER A 320 26.21 -0.36 -30.76
CA SER A 320 25.72 -1.50 -31.55
C SER A 320 25.02 -2.59 -30.72
N ARG A 321 25.04 -2.49 -29.39
CA ARG A 321 24.45 -3.42 -28.43
C ARG A 321 23.16 -2.88 -27.81
N ASN A 322 22.65 -1.72 -28.22
CA ASN A 322 21.38 -1.16 -27.71
C ASN A 322 20.22 -2.18 -27.76
N ALA A 323 20.05 -2.87 -28.89
CA ALA A 323 19.05 -3.94 -29.03
C ALA A 323 19.23 -5.09 -28.03
N TYR A 324 20.47 -5.42 -27.68
CA TYR A 324 20.82 -6.44 -26.70
C TYR A 324 20.53 -5.96 -25.25
N TYR A 325 20.86 -4.72 -24.91
CA TYR A 325 20.53 -4.14 -23.61
C TYR A 325 19.03 -4.07 -23.37
N SER A 326 18.28 -3.59 -24.38
CA SER A 326 16.82 -3.53 -24.32
C SER A 326 16.22 -4.92 -24.07
N ARG A 327 16.73 -5.94 -24.77
CA ARG A 327 16.26 -7.33 -24.61
C ARG A 327 16.57 -7.89 -23.23
N ILE A 328 17.76 -7.66 -22.70
CA ILE A 328 18.14 -8.14 -21.36
C ILE A 328 17.34 -7.45 -20.28
N ILE A 329 17.18 -6.13 -20.33
CA ILE A 329 16.37 -5.41 -19.35
C ILE A 329 14.92 -5.89 -19.41
N ASN A 330 14.34 -6.04 -20.61
CA ASN A 330 12.98 -6.56 -20.77
C ASN A 330 12.83 -7.96 -20.19
N PHE A 331 13.73 -8.88 -20.55
CA PHE A 331 13.65 -10.28 -20.15
C PHE A 331 13.88 -10.47 -18.64
N SER A 332 14.86 -9.77 -18.08
CA SER A 332 15.18 -9.83 -16.65
C SER A 332 14.14 -9.11 -15.79
N SER A 333 13.45 -8.10 -16.32
CA SER A 333 12.41 -7.34 -15.58
C SER A 333 11.02 -7.98 -15.65
N HIS A 334 10.73 -8.79 -16.68
CA HIS A 334 9.42 -9.41 -16.92
C HIS A 334 9.47 -10.94 -16.88
N SER A 335 10.27 -11.54 -15.99
CA SER A 335 10.32 -13.01 -15.85
C SER A 335 9.03 -13.58 -15.21
N SER A 336 7.91 -13.47 -15.94
CA SER A 336 6.68 -14.25 -15.79
C SER A 336 6.76 -15.60 -16.51
N LEU A 337 7.83 -15.87 -17.27
CA LEU A 337 8.08 -17.18 -17.87
C LEU A 337 8.77 -18.10 -16.86
N ALA A 338 7.93 -18.76 -16.07
CA ALA A 338 8.28 -19.93 -15.29
C ALA A 338 8.72 -21.06 -16.23
N GLY A 339 10.03 -21.28 -16.34
CA GLY A 339 10.61 -22.38 -17.10
C GLY A 339 12.06 -22.10 -17.41
N GLU A 340 12.98 -22.61 -16.58
CA GLU A 340 14.41 -22.73 -16.89
C GLU A 340 15.22 -21.45 -17.12
N THR A 341 15.29 -20.55 -16.14
CA THR A 341 16.42 -19.59 -16.08
C THR A 341 17.16 -19.73 -14.76
N SER A 342 18.48 -19.89 -14.82
CA SER A 342 19.35 -19.99 -13.64
C SER A 342 19.03 -18.86 -12.66
N VAL A 343 18.93 -19.19 -11.37
CA VAL A 343 18.76 -18.18 -10.29
C VAL A 343 19.92 -17.17 -10.30
N TYR A 344 21.07 -17.59 -10.82
CA TYR A 344 22.31 -16.82 -10.88
C TYR A 344 22.47 -16.08 -12.21
N LEU A 345 22.82 -14.80 -12.12
CA LEU A 345 23.30 -13.97 -13.23
C LEU A 345 24.75 -14.29 -13.55
N THR A 346 25.09 -14.31 -14.83
CA THR A 346 26.47 -14.36 -15.33
C THR A 346 27.19 -13.05 -15.02
N ASP A 347 28.52 -13.08 -14.92
CA ASP A 347 29.32 -11.86 -14.70
C ASP A 347 29.16 -10.85 -15.84
N ALA A 348 28.92 -11.34 -17.07
CA ALA A 348 28.60 -10.50 -18.21
C ALA A 348 27.29 -9.71 -17.98
N GLU A 349 26.24 -10.34 -17.46
CA GLU A 349 24.98 -9.67 -17.13
C GLU A 349 25.13 -8.67 -15.99
N LYS A 350 25.91 -9.01 -14.96
CA LYS A 350 26.21 -8.08 -13.86
C LYS A 350 26.92 -6.82 -14.37
N ASN A 351 27.88 -6.99 -15.27
CA ASN A 351 28.61 -5.87 -15.88
C ASN A 351 27.71 -4.96 -16.73
N ILE A 352 26.61 -5.47 -17.29
CA ILE A 352 25.63 -4.64 -18.01
C ILE A 352 24.94 -3.67 -17.05
N VAL A 353 24.55 -4.12 -15.84
CA VAL A 353 23.95 -3.23 -14.83
C VAL A 353 24.92 -2.11 -14.44
N VAL A 354 26.19 -2.45 -14.22
CA VAL A 354 27.26 -1.49 -13.92
C VAL A 354 27.40 -0.45 -15.04
N PHE A 355 27.53 -0.93 -16.28
CA PHE A 355 27.71 -0.08 -17.45
C PHE A 355 26.54 0.88 -17.66
N LEU A 356 25.31 0.35 -17.66
CA LEU A 356 24.11 1.14 -17.93
C LEU A 356 23.83 2.16 -16.82
N LEU A 357 24.05 1.81 -15.55
CA LEU A 357 23.90 2.77 -14.46
C LEU A 357 24.91 3.92 -14.57
N ASN A 358 26.19 3.60 -14.82
CA ASN A 358 27.25 4.60 -14.97
C ASN A 358 26.98 5.52 -16.16
N ASP A 359 26.57 4.95 -17.29
CA ASP A 359 26.23 5.69 -18.50
C ASP A 359 25.03 6.63 -18.28
N LEU A 360 23.94 6.14 -17.67
CA LEU A 360 22.76 6.96 -17.33
C LEU A 360 23.12 8.12 -16.40
N THR A 361 23.90 7.85 -15.35
CA THR A 361 24.27 8.86 -14.35
C THR A 361 25.25 9.90 -14.91
N THR A 362 26.18 9.48 -15.76
CA THR A 362 27.19 10.36 -16.37
C THR A 362 26.58 11.27 -17.43
N ARG A 363 25.73 10.73 -18.32
CA ARG A 363 25.12 11.52 -19.41
C ARG A 363 24.15 12.57 -18.91
N TYR A 364 23.38 12.26 -17.86
CA TYR A 364 22.24 13.08 -17.48
C TYR A 364 22.43 13.88 -16.18
N ASN A 365 23.48 13.62 -15.39
CA ASN A 365 23.96 14.42 -14.25
C ASN A 365 22.90 14.85 -13.19
N PHE A 366 21.69 14.27 -13.19
CA PHE A 366 20.57 14.63 -12.31
C PHE A 366 20.77 14.26 -10.83
N PHE A 367 21.82 13.53 -10.50
CA PHE A 367 21.99 12.85 -9.21
C PHE A 367 23.14 13.39 -8.37
N LYS A 368 23.66 14.59 -8.67
CA LYS A 368 24.65 15.24 -7.82
C LYS A 368 23.98 15.74 -6.54
N SER A 369 24.25 15.08 -5.42
CA SER A 369 24.05 15.68 -4.10
C SER A 369 25.08 16.79 -3.92
N THR A 370 24.62 18.01 -3.63
CA THR A 370 25.49 19.01 -3.00
C THR A 370 25.86 18.46 -1.62
N GLU A 371 27.16 18.37 -1.35
CA GLU A 371 27.72 17.97 -0.05
C GLU A 371 27.19 18.83 1.10
#